data_AF-A0A2A7FNJ6-F1
#
_entry.id   AF-A0A2A7FNJ6-F1
#
_cell.length_a   1.000
_cell.length_b   1.000
_cell.length_c   1.000
_cell.angle_alpha   90.00
_cell.angle_beta   90.00
_cell.angle_gamma   90.00
#
_symmetry.space_group_name_H-M   'P 1'
#
loop_
_entity.id
_entity.type
_entity.pdbx_description
1 polymer ?
#
loop_
_entity_poly.entity_id
_entity_poly.type
_entity_poly.pdbx_seq_one_letter_code
_entity_poly.pdbx_strand_id
1 'polypeptide(L)'
;MKLEDLNECYSVASLVDANYVAVRVRIGSEETSEEEVIINSRKNFSSKKAYYNRTYDENLQHKISIVPIFITGFAHGDSYAEIEEKLGLKPLSLERQIKQNY
;
A
#
# COMPACT_ATOMS: atom_id res chain seq x y z
N MET A 1 5.89 -9.32 2.98
CA MET A 1 6.28 -7.90 2.95
C MET A 1 6.78 -7.49 4.32
N LYS A 2 7.76 -6.61 4.38
CA LYS A 2 8.39 -6.07 5.59
C LYS A 2 8.42 -4.54 5.52
N LEU A 3 8.69 -3.91 6.66
CA LEU A 3 8.89 -2.46 6.74
C LEU A 3 10.02 -1.97 5.82
N GLU A 4 11.05 -2.79 5.61
CA GLU A 4 12.15 -2.53 4.69
C GLU A 4 11.68 -2.42 3.23
N ASP A 5 10.79 -3.32 2.79
CA ASP A 5 10.21 -3.27 1.44
C ASP A 5 9.41 -1.98 1.20
N LEU A 6 8.69 -1.50 2.22
CA LEU A 6 7.99 -0.20 2.16
C LEU A 6 9.00 0.97 2.05
N ASN A 7 10.10 0.89 2.79
CA ASN A 7 11.17 1.88 2.72
C ASN A 7 11.86 1.91 1.36
N GLU A 8 12.03 0.74 0.74
CA GLU A 8 12.53 0.61 -0.62
C GLU A 8 11.55 1.23 -1.62
N CYS A 9 10.25 0.94 -1.51
CA CYS A 9 9.21 1.55 -2.35
C CYS A 9 9.27 3.08 -2.34
N TYR A 10 9.41 3.70 -1.15
CA TYR A 10 9.61 5.16 -1.06
C TYR A 10 10.91 5.64 -1.71
N SER A 11 11.97 4.85 -1.62
CA SER A 11 13.28 5.20 -2.17
C SER A 11 13.26 5.14 -3.69
N VAL A 12 12.70 4.07 -4.27
CA VAL A 12 12.47 3.93 -5.71
C VAL A 12 11.55 5.05 -6.21
N ALA A 13 10.43 5.31 -5.53
CA ALA A 13 9.51 6.39 -5.89
C ALA A 13 10.21 7.76 -5.95
N SER A 14 11.16 8.01 -5.05
CA SER A 14 11.94 9.25 -5.04
C SER A 14 12.95 9.30 -6.19
N LEU A 15 13.59 8.17 -6.51
CA LEU A 15 14.56 8.05 -7.60
C LEU A 15 13.94 8.23 -8.99
N VAL A 16 12.76 7.66 -9.21
CA VAL A 16 12.04 7.74 -10.49
C VAL A 16 11.14 8.98 -10.60
N ASP A 17 11.20 9.87 -9.61
CA ASP A 17 10.34 11.04 -9.50
C ASP A 17 8.85 10.70 -9.64
N ALA A 18 8.37 9.66 -8.95
CA ALA A 18 6.95 9.29 -8.97
C ALA A 18 6.09 10.35 -8.25
N ASN A 19 4.87 10.59 -8.72
CA ASN A 19 3.95 11.52 -8.07
C ASN A 19 3.42 11.02 -6.72
N TYR A 20 3.29 9.69 -6.57
CA TYR A 20 2.59 9.09 -5.44
C TYR A 20 3.26 7.81 -4.90
N VAL A 21 3.10 7.60 -3.60
CA VAL A 21 3.25 6.31 -2.92
C VAL A 21 1.94 6.00 -2.20
N ALA A 22 1.35 4.87 -2.54
CA ALA A 22 0.15 4.34 -1.92
C ALA A 22 0.49 3.28 -0.89
N VAL A 23 -0.29 3.25 0.17
CA VAL A 23 -0.24 2.21 1.21
C VAL A 23 -1.65 1.68 1.40
N ARG A 24 -1.83 0.38 1.18
CA ARG A 24 -3.07 -0.33 1.45
C ARG A 24 -3.06 -0.80 2.89
N VAL A 25 -4.12 -0.47 3.64
CA VAL A 25 -4.24 -0.75 5.05
C VAL A 25 -5.50 -1.55 5.33
N ARG A 26 -5.37 -2.52 6.23
CA ARG A 26 -6.47 -3.30 6.77
C ARG A 26 -6.69 -2.88 8.22
N ILE A 27 -7.92 -2.54 8.58
CA ILE A 27 -8.31 -2.14 9.94
C ILE A 27 -9.33 -3.15 10.47
N GLY A 28 -8.96 -3.93 11.48
CA GLY A 28 -9.79 -5.00 12.05
C GLY A 28 -9.26 -6.41 11.76
N SER A 29 -10.12 -7.43 11.82
CA SER A 29 -9.79 -8.82 11.48
C SER A 29 -10.01 -9.10 9.99
N GLU A 30 -9.39 -10.14 9.45
CA GLU A 30 -9.51 -10.52 8.03
C GLU A 30 -10.96 -10.80 7.59
N GLU A 31 -11.84 -11.18 8.51
CA GLU A 31 -13.23 -11.55 8.24
C GLU A 31 -14.18 -10.34 8.18
N THR A 32 -13.82 -9.22 8.82
CA THR A 32 -14.73 -8.07 9.00
C THR A 32 -14.19 -6.76 8.48
N SER A 33 -12.94 -6.72 7.99
CA SER A 33 -12.28 -5.49 7.59
C SER A 33 -12.34 -5.28 6.08
N GLU A 34 -12.76 -4.09 5.66
CA GLU A 34 -12.45 -3.58 4.34
C GLU A 34 -11.02 -3.01 4.32
N GLU A 35 -10.34 -3.13 3.18
CA GLU A 35 -9.04 -2.52 2.98
C GLU A 35 -9.20 -1.09 2.44
N GLU A 36 -8.47 -0.14 3.03
CA GLU A 36 -8.40 1.23 2.56
C GLU A 36 -7.06 1.51 1.86
N VAL A 37 -7.03 2.52 0.99
CA VAL A 37 -5.78 2.99 0.36
C VAL A 37 -5.48 4.42 0.76
N ILE A 38 -4.31 4.62 1.36
CA ILE A 38 -3.78 5.94 1.72
C ILE A 38 -2.79 6.37 0.63
N ILE A 39 -3.10 7.47 -0.05
CA ILE A 39 -2.21 8.06 -1.07
C ILE A 39 -1.35 9.18 -0.47
N ASN A 40 -0.04 9.06 -0.62
CA ASN A 40 0.92 10.07 -0.22
C ASN A 40 1.48 10.72 -1.49
N SER A 41 1.32 12.03 -1.64
CA SER A 41 1.96 12.80 -2.71
C SER A 41 3.45 12.96 -2.47
N ARG A 42 4.23 13.17 -3.55
CA ARG A 42 5.70 13.31 -3.53
C ARG A 42 6.22 14.25 -2.44
N LYS A 43 5.58 15.41 -2.27
CA LYS A 43 5.93 16.41 -1.24
C LYS A 43 5.91 15.86 0.20
N ASN A 44 5.20 14.75 0.43
CA ASN A 44 5.02 14.12 1.72
C ASN A 44 5.87 12.85 1.91
N PHE A 45 6.68 12.43 0.92
CA PHE A 45 7.39 11.15 1.00
C PHE A 45 8.27 11.03 2.24
N SER A 46 9.11 12.04 2.52
CA SER A 46 9.99 12.04 3.68
C SER A 46 9.23 11.93 5.00
N SER A 47 8.21 12.77 5.21
CA SER A 47 7.43 12.80 6.44
C SER A 47 6.59 11.54 6.63
N LYS A 48 6.03 10.98 5.55
CA LYS A 48 5.22 9.76 5.58
C LYS A 48 6.07 8.52 5.77
N LYS A 49 7.23 8.41 5.10
CA LYS A 49 8.21 7.34 5.37
C LYS A 49 8.63 7.33 6.84
N ALA A 50 8.95 8.49 7.40
CA ALA A 50 9.30 8.62 8.82
C ALA A 50 8.14 8.23 9.75
N TYR A 51 6.90 8.61 9.41
CA TYR A 51 5.70 8.19 10.13
C TYR A 51 5.56 6.66 10.15
N TYR A 52 5.62 6.00 8.99
CA TYR A 52 5.45 4.55 8.92
C TYR A 52 6.54 3.81 9.71
N ASN A 53 7.79 4.23 9.62
CA ASN A 53 8.90 3.63 10.38
C ASN A 53 8.73 3.74 11.90
N ARG A 54 8.15 4.84 12.38
CA ARG A 54 7.87 5.02 13.80
C ARG A 54 6.66 4.20 14.24
N THR A 55 5.61 4.20 13.43
CA THR A 55 4.28 3.72 13.82
C THR A 55 4.08 2.21 13.63
N TYR A 56 4.76 1.61 12.65
CA TYR A 56 4.65 0.18 12.32
C TYR A 56 5.91 -0.59 12.70
N ASP A 57 5.75 -1.86 13.04
CA ASP A 57 6.85 -2.79 13.29
C ASP A 57 7.43 -3.37 11.98
N GLU A 58 8.41 -4.26 12.10
CA GLU A 58 9.05 -4.89 10.94
C GLU A 58 8.08 -5.73 10.09
N ASN A 59 6.96 -6.18 10.67
CA ASN A 59 5.93 -6.98 10.03
C ASN A 59 4.76 -6.12 9.52
N LEU A 60 4.93 -4.80 9.49
CA LEU A 60 3.91 -3.86 9.00
C LEU A 60 2.63 -3.89 9.84
N GLN A 61 2.74 -4.24 11.12
CA GLN A 61 1.66 -4.13 12.11
C GLN A 61 1.82 -2.83 12.91
N HIS A 62 0.71 -2.13 13.11
CA HIS A 62 0.69 -0.88 13.87
C HIS A 62 0.99 -1.15 15.35
N LYS A 63 2.03 -0.50 15.91
CA LYS A 63 2.59 -0.83 17.23
C LYS A 63 1.66 -0.56 18.42
N ILE A 64 0.77 0.42 18.31
CA ILE A 64 0.04 1.00 19.47
C ILE A 64 -1.50 0.94 19.28
N SER A 65 -1.99 0.49 18.13
CA SER A 65 -3.44 0.57 17.88
C SER A 65 -4.20 -0.46 18.71
N ILE A 66 -5.32 -0.06 19.32
CA ILE A 66 -6.22 -0.94 20.08
C ILE A 66 -6.91 -1.94 19.13
N VAL A 67 -7.26 -1.48 17.92
CA VAL A 67 -7.75 -2.33 16.84
C VAL A 67 -6.56 -2.78 15.99
N PRO A 68 -6.49 -4.04 15.54
CA PRO A 68 -5.41 -4.48 14.66
C PRO A 68 -5.39 -3.66 13.36
N ILE A 69 -4.25 -3.03 13.06
CA ILE A 69 -4.04 -2.31 11.79
C ILE A 69 -2.79 -2.86 11.13
N PHE A 70 -2.92 -3.25 9.87
CA PHE A 70 -1.85 -3.84 9.08
C PHE A 70 -1.71 -3.09 7.76
N ILE A 71 -0.47 -2.86 7.32
CA ILE A 71 -0.22 -2.51 5.92
C ILE A 71 -0.15 -3.81 5.12
N THR A 72 -1.08 -3.97 4.18
CA THR A 72 -1.27 -5.19 3.38
C THR A 72 -0.87 -5.02 1.93
N GLY A 73 -0.47 -3.81 1.52
CA GLY A 73 0.11 -3.54 0.21
C GLY A 73 0.71 -2.14 0.15
N PHE A 74 1.61 -1.92 -0.80
CA PHE A 74 2.09 -0.59 -1.16
C PHE A 74 2.57 -0.59 -2.61
N ALA A 75 2.48 0.57 -3.25
CA ALA A 75 2.91 0.79 -4.62
C ALA A 75 3.28 2.26 -4.83
N HIS A 76 4.14 2.54 -5.80
CA HIS A 76 4.35 3.89 -6.30
C HIS A 76 3.83 4.03 -7.73
N GLY A 77 3.50 5.24 -8.14
CA GLY A 77 3.00 5.51 -9.48
C GLY A 77 2.71 6.98 -9.71
N ASP A 78 2.36 7.31 -10.95
CA ASP A 78 2.09 8.68 -11.38
C ASP A 78 0.60 9.01 -11.49
N SER A 79 -0.25 8.00 -11.36
CA SER A 79 -1.71 8.14 -11.33
C SER A 79 -2.37 7.16 -10.35
N TYR A 80 -3.60 7.46 -9.93
CA TYR A 80 -4.35 6.56 -9.05
C TYR A 80 -4.75 5.26 -9.78
N ALA A 81 -5.06 5.34 -11.08
CA ALA A 81 -5.39 4.16 -11.87
C ALA A 81 -4.22 3.16 -11.99
N GLU A 82 -2.98 3.66 -12.05
CA GLU A 82 -1.77 2.83 -12.02
C GLU A 82 -1.58 2.19 -10.64
N ILE A 83 -1.82 2.94 -9.57
CA ILE A 83 -1.76 2.44 -8.19
C ILE A 83 -2.78 1.32 -7.97
N GLU A 84 -4.02 1.50 -8.39
CA GLU A 84 -5.07 0.49 -8.29
C GLU A 84 -4.68 -0.80 -9.04
N GLU A 85 -4.07 -0.67 -10.20
CA GLU A 85 -3.58 -1.81 -10.98
C GLU A 85 -2.43 -2.53 -10.27
N LYS A 86 -1.42 -1.79 -9.80
CA LYS A 86 -0.26 -2.36 -9.07
C LYS A 86 -0.65 -3.02 -7.75
N LEU A 87 -1.69 -2.51 -7.08
CA LEU A 87 -2.22 -3.09 -5.85
C LEU A 87 -3.23 -4.23 -6.10
N GLY A 88 -3.57 -4.53 -7.36
CA GLY A 88 -4.54 -5.55 -7.71
C GLY A 88 -5.97 -5.23 -7.27
N LEU A 89 -6.31 -3.94 -7.17
CA LEU A 89 -7.62 -3.45 -6.72
C LEU A 89 -8.61 -3.30 -7.87
N LYS A 90 -8.13 -3.28 -9.11
CA LYS A 90 -9.03 -3.35 -10.26
C LYS A 90 -9.69 -4.73 -10.31
N PRO A 91 -11.02 -4.79 -10.51
CA PRO A 91 -11.67 -6.05 -10.85
C PRO A 91 -10.95 -6.64 -12.06
N LEU A 92 -10.69 -7.95 -12.03
CA LEU A 92 -10.19 -8.66 -13.21
C LEU A 92 -11.08 -8.30 -14.39
N SER A 93 -10.48 -7.96 -15.54
CA SER A 93 -11.26 -7.78 -16.76
C SER A 93 -12.07 -9.06 -17.02
N LEU A 94 -13.26 -8.92 -17.60
CA LEU A 94 -14.14 -10.05 -17.90
C LEU A 94 -13.39 -11.17 -18.64
N GLU A 95 -12.46 -10.81 -19.53
CA GLU A 95 -11.59 -11.74 -20.26
C GLU A 95 -10.62 -12.53 -19.36
N ARG A 96 -10.07 -11.91 -18.31
CA ARG A 96 -9.21 -12.59 -17.33
C ARG A 96 -10.02 -13.46 -16.37
N GLN A 97 -11.24 -13.07 -16.04
CA GLN A 97 -12.16 -13.89 -15.25
C GLN A 97 -12.55 -15.16 -16.02
N ILE A 98 -12.83 -15.05 -17.32
CA ILE A 98 -13.15 -16.21 -18.16
C ILE A 98 -11.94 -17.18 -18.25
N LYS A 99 -10.73 -16.66 -18.46
CA LYS A 99 -9.51 -17.50 -18.58
C LYS A 99 -9.04 -18.19 -17.29
N GLN A 100 -9.54 -17.79 -16.12
CA GLN A 100 -9.23 -18.46 -14.85
C GLN A 100 -10.25 -19.55 -14.49
N ASN A 101 -11.39 -19.61 -15.20
CA ASN A 101 -12.47 -20.57 -14.97
C ASN A 101 -12.50 -21.71 -16.00
N TYR A 102 -11.50 -21.78 -16.89
CA TYR A 102 -11.26 -22.84 -17.89
C TYR A 102 -9.76 -23.14 -17.98
#